data_AF-A0A7J6N8R3-F1
#
_entry.id   AF-A0A7J6N8R3-F1
#
_cell.length_a   1.000
_cell.length_b   1.000
_cell.length_c   1.000
_cell.angle_alpha   90.00
_cell.angle_beta   90.00
_cell.angle_gamma   90.00
#
_symmetry.space_group_name_H-M   'P 1'
#
loop_
_entity.id
_entity.type
_entity.pdbx_description
1 polymer ?
#
loop_
_entity_poly.entity_id
_entity_poly.type
_entity_poly.pdbx_seq_one_letter_code
_entity_poly.pdbx_strand_id
1 'polypeptide(L)'
;SGEFVKVSHWIFGGDGWAYDIGFGGLDHVLASGTDINVMVMDTEGYANTGGQKSKATQLSAVQKFATDGYRRPKKNLAEMFMGYGNLYVASIAVGASPSQSVKALIEAHSYTGPSIVLTYSPCIEHKIKFPRGLSRLADEMTKAVNTGYWPLFRYDPAKITRGVNPFVLDAPKKLIGEVHDFTELEDRFGALERTHPEDARSLADQLQVHITNKSALGRRQRGDVVLWSSASKPFVVAISKGPGPRL
;
A
#
# COMPACT_ATOMS: atom_id res chain seq x y z
N SER A 1 -8.25 38.09 -10.03
CA SER A 1 -8.35 37.67 -8.62
C SER A 1 -7.37 36.53 -8.40
N GLY A 2 -6.18 36.78 -7.88
CA GLY A 2 -5.11 35.78 -7.91
C GLY A 2 -3.98 36.03 -6.90
N GLU A 3 -4.30 36.20 -5.62
CA GLU A 3 -3.31 36.48 -4.57
C GLU A 3 -3.31 35.48 -3.41
N PHE A 4 -3.96 34.32 -3.55
CA PHE A 4 -3.95 33.30 -2.49
C PHE A 4 -3.37 31.97 -2.97
N VAL A 5 -2.39 31.47 -2.21
CA VAL A 5 -1.71 30.19 -2.45
C VAL A 5 -2.70 29.04 -2.18
N LYS A 6 -2.73 28.04 -3.07
CA LYS A 6 -3.51 26.81 -2.86
C LYS A 6 -3.01 26.09 -1.60
N VAL A 7 -3.91 25.85 -0.65
CA VAL A 7 -3.62 25.03 0.53
C VAL A 7 -3.58 23.55 0.14
N SER A 8 -2.59 22.81 0.63
CA SER A 8 -2.52 21.35 0.48
C SER A 8 -3.05 20.66 1.72
N HIS A 9 -4.21 20.01 1.60
CA HIS A 9 -4.79 19.24 2.71
C HIS A 9 -4.19 17.83 2.76
N TRP A 10 -3.68 17.44 3.93
CA TRP A 10 -3.10 16.12 4.18
C TRP A 10 -3.73 15.47 5.42
N ILE A 11 -4.06 14.19 5.29
CA ILE A 11 -4.49 13.32 6.38
C ILE A 11 -3.39 12.27 6.60
N PHE A 12 -2.82 12.23 7.80
CA PHE A 12 -1.80 11.28 8.18
C PHE A 12 -2.35 10.26 9.17
N GLY A 13 -2.04 8.99 8.96
CA GLY A 13 -2.36 7.95 9.93
C GLY A 13 -1.61 6.65 9.69
N GLY A 14 -1.62 5.78 10.70
CA GLY A 14 -1.05 4.44 10.60
C GLY A 14 -2.02 3.43 9.98
N ASP A 15 -1.56 2.20 9.80
CA ASP A 15 -2.39 1.14 9.24
C ASP A 15 -3.60 0.77 10.11
N GLY A 16 -3.47 0.80 11.44
CA GLY A 16 -4.61 0.56 12.33
C GLY A 16 -5.77 1.56 12.18
N TRP A 17 -5.48 2.80 11.77
CA TRP A 17 -6.52 3.75 11.41
C TRP A 17 -7.10 3.41 10.02
N ALA A 18 -6.25 3.37 9.00
CA ALA A 18 -6.69 3.30 7.61
C ALA A 18 -7.34 1.95 7.25
N TYR A 19 -6.87 0.84 7.83
CA TYR A 19 -7.35 -0.50 7.50
C TYR A 19 -8.50 -0.94 8.40
N ASP A 20 -8.53 -0.47 9.65
CA ASP A 20 -9.49 -0.89 10.67
C ASP A 20 -10.48 0.20 11.06
N ILE A 21 -10.21 0.95 12.14
CA ILE A 21 -11.22 1.78 12.81
C ILE A 21 -11.66 2.98 11.97
N GLY A 22 -10.75 3.57 11.22
CA GLY A 22 -11.00 4.74 10.37
C GLY A 22 -11.39 4.39 8.94
N PHE A 23 -11.40 3.11 8.56
CA PHE A 23 -11.58 2.72 7.17
C PHE A 23 -12.90 3.23 6.57
N GLY A 24 -14.02 3.12 7.28
CA GLY A 24 -15.32 3.57 6.75
C GLY A 24 -15.35 5.08 6.49
N GLY A 25 -14.70 5.88 7.35
CA GLY A 25 -14.58 7.32 7.14
C GLY A 25 -13.61 7.65 6.00
N LEU A 26 -12.46 6.97 5.95
CA LEU A 26 -11.47 7.11 4.88
C LEU A 26 -12.09 6.80 3.51
N ASP A 27 -12.82 5.70 3.42
CA ASP A 27 -13.56 5.26 2.24
C ASP A 27 -14.53 6.33 1.74
N HIS A 28 -15.38 6.82 2.64
CA HIS A 28 -16.36 7.86 2.32
C HIS A 28 -15.69 9.18 1.86
N VAL A 29 -14.65 9.60 2.57
CA VAL A 29 -13.94 10.85 2.30
C VAL A 29 -13.23 10.79 0.94
N LEU A 30 -12.58 9.68 0.61
CA LEU A 30 -11.96 9.47 -0.69
C LEU A 30 -12.99 9.30 -1.82
N ALA A 31 -14.11 8.61 -1.57
CA ALA A 31 -15.20 8.45 -2.54
C ALA A 31 -15.88 9.77 -2.91
N SER A 32 -15.77 10.80 -2.06
CA SER A 32 -16.40 12.11 -2.30
C SER A 32 -15.82 12.88 -3.49
N GLY A 33 -14.63 12.50 -3.97
CA GLY A 33 -13.95 13.21 -5.06
C GLY A 33 -13.27 14.51 -4.62
N THR A 34 -13.22 14.79 -3.32
CA THR A 34 -12.59 16.00 -2.76
C THR A 34 -11.07 15.97 -2.99
N ASP A 35 -10.48 17.12 -3.31
CA ASP A 35 -9.02 17.31 -3.47
C ASP A 35 -8.32 17.30 -2.10
N ILE A 36 -7.92 16.10 -1.67
CA ILE A 36 -7.25 15.81 -0.41
C ILE A 36 -6.22 14.70 -0.59
N ASN A 37 -5.15 14.77 0.20
CA ASN A 37 -4.09 13.78 0.18
C ASN A 37 -4.11 12.97 1.47
N VAL A 38 -3.99 11.65 1.35
CA VAL A 38 -3.89 10.73 2.49
C VAL A 38 -2.54 10.03 2.44
N MET A 39 -1.81 10.04 3.56
CA MET A 39 -0.61 9.22 3.74
C MET A 39 -0.85 8.19 4.84
N VAL A 40 -0.74 6.92 4.47
CA VAL A 40 -0.83 5.79 5.39
C VAL A 40 0.56 5.24 5.66
N MET A 41 1.04 5.40 6.89
CA MET A 41 2.29 4.82 7.37
C MET A 41 2.03 3.39 7.83
N ASP A 42 2.27 2.45 6.93
CA ASP A 42 1.90 1.05 7.11
C ASP A 42 3.00 0.30 7.88
N THR A 43 2.76 0.10 9.16
CA THR A 43 3.60 -0.70 10.07
C THR A 43 3.06 -2.12 10.23
N GLU A 44 1.98 -2.47 9.54
CA GLU A 44 1.35 -3.80 9.57
C GLU A 44 0.98 -4.29 10.97
N GLY A 45 0.57 -3.37 11.83
CA GLY A 45 0.16 -3.61 13.20
C GLY A 45 -0.04 -2.30 13.95
N TYR A 46 -0.64 -2.38 15.14
CA TYR A 46 -0.85 -1.21 15.97
C TYR A 46 0.42 -0.93 16.78
N ALA A 47 1.40 -0.29 16.14
CA ALA A 47 2.71 -0.04 16.72
C ALA A 47 2.66 0.66 18.09
N ASN A 48 1.90 1.76 18.19
CA ASN A 48 1.85 2.59 19.40
C ASN A 48 1.30 1.85 20.64
N THR A 49 0.33 0.94 20.47
CA THR A 49 -0.30 0.20 21.57
C THR A 49 0.41 -1.12 21.87
N GLY A 50 1.62 -1.30 21.33
CA GLY A 50 2.50 -2.44 21.61
C GLY A 50 2.27 -3.64 20.70
N GLY A 51 1.97 -3.43 19.42
CA GLY A 51 2.04 -4.47 18.38
C GLY A 51 0.84 -5.42 18.32
N GLN A 52 -0.38 -4.91 18.42
CA GLN A 52 -1.59 -5.68 18.09
C GLN A 52 -1.71 -5.89 16.58
N LYS A 53 -2.31 -7.01 16.18
CA LYS A 53 -2.66 -7.22 14.78
C LYS A 53 -3.63 -6.15 14.26
N SER A 54 -3.45 -5.76 13.01
CA SER A 54 -4.38 -4.98 12.21
C SER A 54 -4.88 -5.81 11.02
N LYS A 55 -5.84 -5.28 10.25
CA LYS A 55 -6.14 -5.87 8.92
C LYS A 55 -5.01 -5.67 7.90
N ALA A 56 -3.98 -4.88 8.23
CA ALA A 56 -2.76 -4.73 7.45
C ALA A 56 -1.67 -5.76 7.82
N THR A 57 -1.81 -6.49 8.93
CA THR A 57 -0.88 -7.57 9.30
C THR A 57 -0.79 -8.61 8.19
N GLN A 58 0.42 -9.06 7.89
CA GLN A 58 0.69 -10.03 6.83
C GLN A 58 0.45 -11.46 7.30
N LEU A 59 0.18 -12.34 6.33
CA LEU A 59 0.05 -13.78 6.59
C LEU A 59 1.32 -14.30 7.29
N SER A 60 1.18 -15.22 8.24
CA SER A 60 2.29 -15.79 9.04
C SER A 60 2.85 -14.87 10.14
N ALA A 61 2.62 -13.56 10.10
CA ALA A 61 3.18 -12.64 11.10
C ALA A 61 2.55 -12.88 12.50
N VAL A 62 3.41 -12.98 13.51
CA VAL A 62 3.05 -13.09 14.92
C VAL A 62 2.94 -11.71 15.55
N GLN A 63 1.78 -11.41 16.11
CA GLN A 63 1.48 -10.17 16.81
C GLN A 63 0.48 -10.44 17.95
N LYS A 64 0.23 -9.46 18.83
CA LYS A 64 -0.83 -9.63 19.85
C LYS A 64 -2.17 -9.85 19.16
N PHE A 65 -2.94 -10.83 19.66
CA PHE A 65 -4.17 -11.36 19.07
C PHE A 65 -4.00 -12.17 17.77
N ALA A 66 -2.76 -12.44 17.34
CA ALA A 66 -2.38 -13.38 16.28
C ALA A 66 -1.09 -14.10 16.70
N THR A 67 -1.11 -14.73 17.88
CA THR A 67 0.07 -15.39 18.47
C THR A 67 0.51 -16.61 17.67
N ASP A 68 -0.45 -17.30 17.06
CA ASP A 68 -0.21 -18.52 16.27
C ASP A 68 -0.05 -18.16 14.79
N GLY A 69 0.43 -16.94 14.50
CA GLY A 69 0.54 -16.40 13.16
C GLY A 69 -0.80 -15.91 12.60
N TYR A 70 -0.77 -14.78 11.90
CA TYR A 70 -1.97 -14.26 11.26
C TYR A 70 -2.39 -15.16 10.08
N ARG A 71 -3.66 -15.58 10.08
CA ARG A 71 -4.21 -16.61 9.18
C ARG A 71 -4.96 -16.07 7.97
N ARG A 72 -4.90 -14.76 7.74
CA ARG A 72 -5.59 -14.11 6.61
C ARG A 72 -4.58 -13.30 5.79
N PRO A 73 -4.80 -13.16 4.47
CA PRO A 73 -3.99 -12.25 3.68
C PRO A 73 -4.22 -10.81 4.14
N LYS A 74 -3.17 -9.98 4.03
CA LYS A 74 -3.26 -8.53 4.21
C LYS A 74 -4.38 -7.95 3.35
N LYS A 75 -5.27 -7.15 3.95
CA LYS A 75 -6.33 -6.42 3.23
C LYS A 75 -5.67 -5.56 2.14
N ASN A 76 -6.13 -5.66 0.89
CA ASN A 76 -5.53 -4.94 -0.22
C ASN A 76 -6.15 -3.54 -0.38
N LEU A 77 -5.75 -2.59 0.48
CA LEU A 77 -6.32 -1.24 0.50
C LEU A 77 -6.13 -0.50 -0.84
N ALA A 78 -4.97 -0.67 -1.47
CA ALA A 78 -4.70 -0.05 -2.76
C ALA A 78 -5.64 -0.55 -3.87
N GLU A 79 -5.86 -1.86 -3.97
CA GLU A 79 -6.75 -2.42 -4.99
C GLU A 79 -8.20 -1.98 -4.79
N MET A 80 -8.65 -1.89 -3.53
CA MET A 80 -9.97 -1.35 -3.21
C MET A 80 -10.13 0.09 -3.71
N PHE A 81 -9.14 0.95 -3.45
CA PHE A 81 -9.20 2.35 -3.89
C PHE A 81 -8.98 2.55 -5.39
N MET A 82 -8.13 1.75 -6.02
CA MET A 82 -8.03 1.73 -7.49
C MET A 82 -9.37 1.35 -8.14
N GLY A 83 -10.19 0.54 -7.47
CA GLY A 83 -11.51 0.12 -7.93
C GLY A 83 -12.52 1.26 -8.13
N TYR A 84 -12.36 2.42 -7.49
CA TYR A 84 -13.20 3.59 -7.77
C TYR A 84 -12.93 4.21 -9.14
N GLY A 85 -11.73 4.01 -9.69
CA GLY A 85 -11.35 4.52 -11.01
C GLY A 85 -10.99 6.01 -11.06
N ASN A 86 -11.28 6.80 -10.02
CA ASN A 86 -11.02 8.25 -9.94
C ASN A 86 -10.16 8.68 -8.74
N LEU A 87 -9.42 7.74 -8.14
CA LEU A 87 -8.49 7.99 -7.02
C LEU A 87 -7.04 7.86 -7.49
N TYR A 88 -6.16 8.79 -7.16
CA TYR A 88 -4.72 8.54 -7.28
C TYR A 88 -4.27 7.61 -6.16
N VAL A 89 -3.59 6.51 -6.51
CA VAL A 89 -3.13 5.51 -5.55
C VAL A 89 -1.66 5.22 -5.78
N ALA A 90 -0.83 5.35 -4.74
CA ALA A 90 0.58 4.96 -4.82
C ALA A 90 0.98 4.08 -3.64
N SER A 91 1.90 3.15 -3.92
CA SER A 91 2.63 2.38 -2.93
C SER A 91 4.11 2.74 -3.03
N ILE A 92 4.67 3.19 -1.90
CA ILE A 92 6.03 3.70 -1.80
C ILE A 92 6.80 2.99 -0.68
N ALA A 93 8.13 3.04 -0.75
CA ALA A 93 9.02 2.67 0.34
C ALA A 93 10.27 3.54 0.25
N VAL A 94 10.35 4.56 1.11
CA VAL A 94 11.31 5.67 0.99
C VAL A 94 12.75 5.17 0.92
N GLY A 95 13.13 4.23 1.78
CA GLY A 95 14.47 3.65 1.82
C GLY A 95 14.82 2.75 0.64
N ALA A 96 13.83 2.15 -0.04
CA ALA A 96 14.05 1.32 -1.23
C ALA A 96 14.19 2.16 -2.50
N SER A 97 13.38 3.22 -2.62
CA SER A 97 13.42 4.12 -3.77
C SER A 97 12.99 5.55 -3.37
N PRO A 98 13.95 6.38 -2.93
CA PRO A 98 13.67 7.78 -2.57
C PRO A 98 13.11 8.56 -3.76
N SER A 99 13.65 8.34 -4.96
CA SER A 99 13.23 9.04 -6.18
C SER A 99 11.79 8.69 -6.59
N GLN A 100 11.40 7.42 -6.49
CA GLN A 100 10.02 6.99 -6.73
C GLN A 100 9.07 7.56 -5.69
N SER A 101 9.49 7.60 -4.43
CA SER A 101 8.69 8.16 -3.32
C SER A 101 8.43 9.64 -3.52
N VAL A 102 9.46 10.44 -3.82
CA VAL A 102 9.31 11.87 -4.13
C VAL A 102 8.38 12.07 -5.33
N LYS A 103 8.55 11.28 -6.38
CA LYS A 103 7.70 11.35 -7.58
C LYS A 103 6.23 11.07 -7.26
N ALA A 104 5.95 10.03 -6.47
CA ALA A 104 4.59 9.69 -6.06
C ALA A 104 3.94 10.80 -5.22
N LEU A 105 4.70 11.44 -4.31
CA LEU A 105 4.20 12.55 -3.50
C LEU A 105 3.89 13.80 -4.33
N ILE A 106 4.75 14.12 -5.31
CA ILE A 106 4.51 15.23 -6.24
C ILE A 106 3.27 14.94 -7.09
N GLU A 107 3.14 13.73 -7.64
CA GLU A 107 1.98 13.33 -8.44
C GLU A 107 0.69 13.35 -7.60
N ALA A 108 0.70 12.81 -6.38
CA ALA A 108 -0.45 12.83 -5.46
C ALA A 108 -0.90 14.26 -5.13
N HIS A 109 0.04 15.14 -4.76
CA HIS A 109 -0.25 16.55 -4.47
C HIS A 109 -0.77 17.33 -5.69
N SER A 110 -0.29 16.98 -6.89
CA SER A 110 -0.68 17.65 -8.14
C SER A 110 -1.99 17.12 -8.71
N TYR A 111 -2.48 15.97 -8.25
CA TYR A 111 -3.73 15.38 -8.69
C TYR A 111 -4.92 16.21 -8.20
N THR A 112 -5.76 16.68 -9.11
CA THR A 112 -6.97 17.46 -8.76
C THR A 112 -8.11 16.52 -8.35
N GLY A 113 -7.98 15.93 -7.17
CA GLY A 113 -8.91 14.95 -6.65
C GLY A 113 -8.32 14.19 -5.47
N PRO A 114 -8.98 13.12 -5.02
CA PRO A 114 -8.55 12.38 -3.86
C PRO A 114 -7.32 11.51 -4.18
N SER A 115 -6.33 11.57 -3.29
CA SER A 115 -5.05 10.87 -3.41
C SER A 115 -4.76 10.06 -2.16
N ILE A 116 -4.28 8.83 -2.32
CA ILE A 116 -3.79 8.00 -1.21
C ILE A 116 -2.41 7.42 -1.52
N VAL A 117 -1.49 7.59 -0.57
CA VAL A 117 -0.12 7.09 -0.63
C VAL A 117 0.09 6.13 0.55
N LEU A 118 0.36 4.86 0.24
CA LEU A 118 0.71 3.84 1.23
C LEU A 118 2.23 3.73 1.31
N THR A 119 2.81 3.94 2.49
CA THR A 119 4.27 3.84 2.69
C THR A 119 4.62 2.69 3.62
N TYR A 120 5.51 1.79 3.15
CA TYR A 120 6.08 0.77 4.03
C TYR A 120 6.88 1.44 5.14
N SER A 121 6.55 1.13 6.39
CA SER A 121 7.12 1.79 7.56
C SER A 121 7.62 0.71 8.54
N PRO A 122 8.87 0.23 8.39
CA PRO A 122 9.40 -0.77 9.30
C PRO A 122 9.45 -0.24 10.74
N CYS A 123 9.16 -1.12 11.70
CA CYS A 123 8.89 -0.74 13.09
C CYS A 123 9.67 -1.62 14.08
N ILE A 124 9.88 -1.15 15.31
CA ILE A 124 10.40 -1.98 16.41
C ILE A 124 9.56 -3.24 16.66
N GLU A 125 8.28 -3.23 16.29
CA GLU A 125 7.40 -4.40 16.44
C GLU A 125 7.61 -5.47 15.37
N HIS A 126 8.37 -5.16 14.31
CA HIS A 126 8.83 -6.18 13.36
C HIS A 126 9.98 -7.01 13.91
N LYS A 127 10.67 -6.51 14.94
CA LYS A 127 11.79 -7.20 15.60
C LYS A 127 12.84 -7.63 14.58
N ILE A 128 13.24 -6.70 13.71
CA ILE A 128 14.26 -6.91 12.67
C ILE A 128 15.55 -7.40 13.36
N LYS A 129 16.03 -8.57 12.94
CA LYS A 129 17.14 -9.28 13.59
C LYS A 129 18.47 -8.52 13.44
N PHE A 130 19.36 -8.71 14.41
CA PHE A 130 20.75 -8.24 14.31
C PHE A 130 21.47 -8.95 13.15
N PRO A 131 22.36 -8.28 12.37
CA PRO A 131 22.90 -6.94 12.56
C PRO A 131 22.13 -5.79 11.87
N ARG A 132 20.92 -6.03 11.35
CA ARG A 132 20.14 -5.02 10.62
C ARG A 132 19.49 -4.00 11.56
N GLY A 133 18.58 -4.46 12.42
CA GLY A 133 17.82 -3.60 13.33
C GLY A 133 17.19 -2.36 12.65
N LEU A 134 16.88 -1.33 13.45
CA LEU A 134 16.39 -0.05 12.92
C LEU A 134 17.46 0.84 12.30
N SER A 135 18.74 0.50 12.40
CA SER A 135 19.82 1.30 11.80
C SER A 135 19.96 1.05 10.29
N ARG A 136 19.36 -0.04 9.76
CA ARG A 136 19.43 -0.43 8.35
C ARG A 136 18.06 -0.50 7.67
N LEU A 137 17.17 0.46 7.97
CA LEU A 137 15.81 0.51 7.42
C LEU A 137 15.78 0.55 5.89
N ALA A 138 16.74 1.22 5.24
CA ALA A 138 16.82 1.25 3.79
C ALA A 138 17.06 -0.15 3.19
N ASP A 139 17.94 -0.94 3.78
CA ASP A 139 18.21 -2.33 3.38
C ASP A 139 16.99 -3.21 3.59
N GLU A 140 16.23 -2.96 4.66
CA GLU A 140 15.00 -3.68 4.97
C GLU A 140 13.90 -3.41 3.94
N MET A 141 13.62 -2.13 3.69
CA MET A 141 12.66 -1.71 2.66
C MET A 141 13.07 -2.23 1.28
N THR A 142 14.37 -2.18 0.95
CA THR A 142 14.90 -2.69 -0.33
C THR A 142 14.65 -4.19 -0.46
N LYS A 143 14.90 -4.98 0.58
CA LYS A 143 14.65 -6.42 0.56
C LYS A 143 13.14 -6.73 0.44
N ALA A 144 12.29 -5.99 1.14
CA ALA A 144 10.84 -6.10 1.02
C ALA A 144 10.34 -5.84 -0.41
N VAL A 145 10.90 -4.82 -1.09
CA VAL A 145 10.55 -4.50 -2.49
C VAL A 145 11.07 -5.56 -3.46
N ASN A 146 12.32 -5.99 -3.28
CA ASN A 146 12.98 -6.95 -4.17
C ASN A 146 12.29 -8.32 -4.18
N THR A 147 11.84 -8.79 -3.02
CA THR A 147 11.14 -10.07 -2.86
C THR A 147 9.65 -9.99 -3.19
N GLY A 148 9.13 -8.79 -3.49
CA GLY A 148 7.72 -8.56 -3.81
C GLY A 148 6.80 -8.49 -2.60
N TYR A 149 7.34 -8.58 -1.37
CA TYR A 149 6.59 -8.38 -0.13
C TYR A 149 5.87 -7.03 -0.11
N TRP A 150 6.55 -5.97 -0.55
CA TRP A 150 6.00 -4.63 -0.70
C TRP A 150 6.17 -4.12 -2.14
N PRO A 151 5.14 -4.17 -3.00
CA PRO A 151 5.27 -3.68 -4.36
C PRO A 151 5.26 -2.15 -4.43
N LEU A 152 6.14 -1.58 -5.26
CA LEU A 152 6.13 -0.15 -5.60
C LEU A 152 5.35 0.08 -6.90
N PHE A 153 4.34 0.94 -6.84
CA PHE A 153 3.52 1.30 -8.00
C PHE A 153 2.85 2.65 -7.81
N ARG A 154 2.35 3.19 -8.92
CA ARG A 154 1.52 4.40 -8.98
C ARG A 154 0.37 4.16 -9.95
N TYR A 155 -0.83 4.55 -9.55
CA TYR A 155 -2.03 4.54 -10.34
C TYR A 155 -2.54 5.98 -10.45
N ASP A 156 -2.53 6.50 -11.67
CA ASP A 156 -2.98 7.86 -11.99
C ASP A 156 -4.15 7.79 -12.97
N PRO A 157 -5.40 7.95 -12.49
CA PRO A 157 -6.58 7.86 -13.34
C PRO A 157 -6.67 8.99 -14.38
N ALA A 158 -5.95 10.11 -14.20
CA ALA A 158 -5.92 11.18 -15.20
C ALA A 158 -5.25 10.75 -16.52
N LYS A 159 -4.51 9.63 -16.53
CA LYS A 159 -3.92 9.06 -17.74
C LYS A 159 -4.95 8.33 -18.61
N ILE A 160 -6.04 7.83 -18.04
CA ILE A 160 -7.10 7.11 -18.76
C ILE A 160 -7.70 8.00 -19.84
N THR A 161 -8.01 9.26 -19.50
CA THR A 161 -8.59 10.24 -20.44
C THR A 161 -7.64 10.59 -21.60
N ARG A 162 -6.34 10.28 -21.45
CA ARG A 162 -5.31 10.46 -22.47
C ARG A 162 -5.03 9.19 -23.26
N GLY A 163 -5.77 8.10 -23.01
CA GLY A 163 -5.55 6.80 -23.64
C GLY A 163 -4.25 6.11 -23.19
N VAL A 164 -3.69 6.51 -22.04
CA VAL A 164 -2.46 5.97 -21.48
C VAL A 164 -2.80 5.06 -20.29
N ASN A 165 -2.04 3.98 -20.10
CA ASN A 165 -2.19 3.11 -18.95
C ASN A 165 -2.05 3.91 -17.63
N PRO A 166 -3.08 3.92 -16.76
CA PRO A 166 -2.99 4.63 -15.48
C PRO A 166 -2.02 3.98 -14.50
N PHE A 167 -1.78 2.68 -14.63
CA PHE A 167 -0.99 1.89 -13.70
C PHE A 167 0.48 1.77 -14.14
N VAL A 168 1.38 2.17 -13.26
CA VAL A 168 2.83 2.05 -13.43
C VAL A 168 3.39 1.20 -12.29
N LEU A 169 3.92 0.03 -12.62
CA LEU A 169 4.68 -0.81 -11.70
C LEU A 169 6.15 -0.34 -11.69
N ASP A 170 6.55 0.35 -10.63
CA ASP A 170 7.93 0.85 -10.44
C ASP A 170 8.84 -0.22 -9.80
N ALA A 171 8.28 -1.28 -9.22
CA ALA A 171 9.02 -2.42 -8.70
C ALA A 171 9.79 -3.20 -9.79
N PRO A 172 10.80 -4.01 -9.42
CA PRO A 172 11.56 -4.84 -10.36
C PRO A 172 10.66 -5.70 -11.26
N LYS A 173 11.02 -5.81 -12.56
CA LYS A 173 10.27 -6.62 -13.53
C LYS A 173 10.21 -8.11 -13.15
N LYS A 174 11.26 -8.60 -12.50
CA LYS A 174 11.36 -9.94 -11.92
C LYS A 174 11.74 -9.77 -10.46
N LEU A 175 11.16 -10.61 -9.60
CA LEU A 175 11.53 -10.63 -8.19
C LEU A 175 12.99 -11.04 -8.05
N ILE A 176 13.66 -10.47 -7.04
CA ILE A 176 15.05 -10.76 -6.70
C ILE A 176 15.04 -11.49 -5.36
N GLY A 177 14.95 -12.82 -5.44
CA GLY A 177 14.76 -13.71 -4.29
C GLY A 177 13.29 -14.05 -4.03
N GLU A 178 13.08 -14.85 -3.00
CA GLU A 178 11.76 -15.30 -2.54
C GLU A 178 11.30 -14.47 -1.33
N VAL A 179 10.00 -14.48 -1.00
CA VAL A 179 9.50 -13.77 0.19
C VAL A 179 10.14 -14.29 1.47
N HIS A 180 10.47 -15.58 1.50
CA HIS A 180 11.11 -16.21 2.65
C HIS A 180 12.41 -15.48 3.03
N ASP A 181 13.22 -15.07 2.05
CA ASP A 181 14.47 -14.34 2.27
C ASP A 181 14.26 -12.97 2.95
N PHE A 182 13.04 -12.44 2.91
CA PHE A 182 12.65 -11.24 3.63
C PHE A 182 12.09 -11.59 5.01
N THR A 183 11.15 -12.53 5.10
CA THR A 183 10.50 -12.88 6.37
C THR A 183 11.47 -13.46 7.38
N GLU A 184 12.52 -14.16 6.94
CA GLU A 184 13.57 -14.70 7.82
C GLU A 184 14.35 -13.60 8.58
N LEU A 185 14.31 -12.36 8.11
CA LEU A 185 15.02 -11.22 8.70
C LEU A 185 14.30 -10.64 9.92
N GLU A 186 13.04 -10.99 10.14
CA GLU A 186 12.18 -10.39 11.16
C GLU A 186 11.71 -11.45 12.16
N ASP A 187 11.84 -11.16 13.46
CA ASP A 187 11.45 -12.14 14.49
C ASP A 187 9.93 -12.32 14.58
N ARG A 188 9.12 -11.37 14.07
CA ARG A 188 7.66 -11.56 13.97
C ARG A 188 7.26 -12.75 13.09
N PHE A 189 8.12 -13.23 12.19
CA PHE A 189 7.90 -14.49 11.47
C PHE A 189 8.65 -15.65 12.13
N GLY A 190 9.91 -15.42 12.53
CA GLY A 190 10.73 -16.44 13.20
C GLY A 190 10.14 -16.97 14.52
N ALA A 191 9.32 -16.17 15.22
CA ALA A 191 8.60 -16.61 16.41
C ALA A 191 7.62 -17.76 16.12
N LEU A 192 6.98 -17.75 14.94
CA LEU A 192 6.07 -18.82 14.56
C LEU A 192 6.83 -20.11 14.25
N GLU A 193 7.96 -20.02 13.56
CA GLU A 193 8.81 -21.20 13.27
C GLU A 193 9.25 -21.94 14.53
N ARG A 194 9.52 -21.20 15.61
CA ARG A 194 9.92 -21.79 16.89
C ARG A 194 8.78 -22.44 17.66
N THR A 195 7.56 -21.91 17.54
CA THR A 195 6.40 -22.32 18.37
C THR A 195 5.46 -23.27 17.64
N HIS A 196 5.28 -23.09 16.33
CA HIS A 196 4.36 -23.84 15.47
C HIS A 196 5.00 -24.09 14.08
N PRO A 197 6.01 -24.97 13.98
CA PRO A 197 6.80 -25.14 12.75
C PRO A 197 6.00 -25.63 11.54
N GLU A 198 4.97 -26.46 11.75
CA GLU A 198 4.12 -26.93 10.64
C GLU A 198 3.26 -25.81 10.07
N ASP A 199 2.66 -25.00 10.95
CA ASP A 199 1.90 -23.81 10.56
C ASP A 199 2.79 -22.78 9.87
N ALA A 200 4.00 -22.56 10.39
CA ALA A 200 4.96 -21.63 9.80
C ALA A 200 5.27 -22.00 8.34
N ARG A 201 5.54 -23.29 8.07
CA ARG A 201 5.77 -23.78 6.70
C ARG A 201 4.54 -23.57 5.82
N SER A 202 3.36 -24.00 6.28
CA SER A 202 2.12 -23.87 5.50
C SER A 202 1.77 -22.41 5.18
N LEU A 203 1.93 -21.49 6.14
CA LEU A 203 1.64 -20.08 5.94
C LEU A 203 2.71 -19.38 5.10
N ALA A 204 3.99 -19.79 5.20
CA ALA A 204 5.05 -19.27 4.34
C ALA A 204 4.80 -19.64 2.87
N ASP A 205 4.41 -20.90 2.58
CA ASP A 205 4.06 -21.34 1.23
C ASP A 205 2.86 -20.55 0.68
N GLN A 206 1.83 -20.36 1.49
CA GLN A 206 0.67 -19.55 1.11
C GLN A 206 1.04 -18.09 0.83
N LEU A 207 1.95 -17.51 1.63
CA LEU A 207 2.43 -16.15 1.43
C LEU A 207 3.23 -16.03 0.13
N GLN A 208 4.09 -16.99 -0.16
CA GLN A 208 4.86 -17.05 -1.41
C GLN A 208 3.94 -17.13 -2.63
N VAL A 209 2.92 -17.99 -2.59
CA VAL A 209 1.90 -18.09 -3.65
C VAL A 209 1.17 -16.75 -3.82
N HIS A 210 0.74 -16.13 -2.71
CA HIS A 210 0.03 -14.85 -2.74
C HIS A 210 0.86 -13.73 -3.37
N ILE A 211 2.14 -13.62 -3.01
CA ILE A 211 3.06 -12.60 -3.55
C ILE A 211 3.37 -12.86 -5.02
N THR A 212 3.57 -14.12 -5.39
CA THR A 212 3.79 -14.50 -6.79
C THR A 212 2.60 -14.11 -7.65
N ASN A 213 1.38 -14.39 -7.20
CA ASN A 213 0.13 -14.04 -7.88
C ASN A 213 -0.06 -12.53 -7.98
N LYS A 214 0.13 -11.78 -6.88
CA LYS A 214 0.05 -10.31 -6.88
C LYS A 214 1.07 -9.68 -7.82
N SER A 215 2.31 -10.19 -7.80
CA SER A 215 3.37 -9.71 -8.70
C SER A 215 3.03 -9.99 -10.17
N ALA A 216 2.43 -11.15 -10.47
CA ALA A 216 1.95 -11.47 -11.81
C ALA A 216 0.81 -10.56 -12.26
N LEU A 217 -0.15 -10.27 -11.37
CA LEU A 217 -1.25 -9.35 -11.64
C LEU A 217 -0.75 -7.94 -11.94
N GLY A 218 0.16 -7.40 -11.11
CA GLY A 218 0.75 -6.08 -11.35
C GLY A 218 1.51 -6.00 -12.68
N ARG A 219 2.19 -7.08 -13.10
CA ARG A 219 2.83 -7.16 -14.43
C ARG A 219 1.82 -7.15 -15.57
N ARG A 220 0.68 -7.84 -15.42
CA ARG A 220 -0.41 -7.80 -16.41
C ARG A 220 -1.02 -6.40 -16.51
N GLN A 221 -1.34 -5.79 -15.37
CA GLN A 221 -1.89 -4.43 -15.30
C GLN A 221 -0.98 -3.38 -15.91
N ARG A 222 0.35 -3.55 -15.82
CA ARG A 222 1.34 -2.68 -16.49
C ARG A 222 1.28 -2.78 -18.02
N GLY A 223 0.95 -3.96 -18.56
CA GLY A 223 0.98 -4.23 -20.01
C GLY A 223 -0.32 -3.90 -20.74
N ASP A 224 -1.44 -3.74 -20.03
CA ASP A 224 -2.77 -3.78 -20.63
C ASP A 224 -3.56 -2.49 -20.41
N VAL A 225 -3.62 -1.66 -21.45
CA VAL A 225 -4.43 -0.43 -21.48
C VAL A 225 -5.94 -0.75 -21.57
N VAL A 226 -6.30 -1.90 -22.14
CA VAL A 226 -7.69 -2.30 -22.40
C VAL A 226 -8.41 -2.73 -21.12
N LEU A 227 -7.68 -3.35 -20.18
CA LEU A 227 -8.21 -3.63 -18.82
C LEU A 227 -8.74 -2.36 -18.15
N TRP A 228 -8.02 -1.25 -18.28
CA TRP A 228 -8.41 -0.01 -17.63
C TRP A 228 -9.47 0.78 -18.40
N SER A 229 -9.53 0.68 -19.73
CA SER A 229 -10.57 1.34 -20.54
C SER A 229 -11.95 0.70 -20.42
N SER A 230 -12.00 -0.60 -20.11
CA SER A 230 -13.26 -1.34 -19.86
C SER A 230 -13.78 -1.16 -18.42
N ALA A 231 -12.88 -1.11 -17.44
CA ALA A 231 -13.21 -0.82 -16.04
C ALA A 231 -13.63 0.64 -15.79
N SER A 232 -13.21 1.56 -16.67
CA SER A 232 -13.47 3.00 -16.58
C SER A 232 -14.61 3.50 -17.47
N LYS A 233 -15.37 2.62 -18.15
CA LYS A 233 -16.66 3.03 -18.70
C LYS A 233 -17.51 3.46 -17.51
N PRO A 234 -17.73 4.75 -17.30
CA PRO A 234 -18.52 5.17 -16.17
C PRO A 234 -19.93 4.66 -16.44
N PHE A 235 -20.61 4.13 -15.43
CA PHE A 235 -22.03 4.48 -15.33
C PHE A 235 -22.03 6.01 -15.21
N VAL A 236 -22.06 6.71 -16.35
CA VAL A 236 -22.16 8.16 -16.40
C VAL A 236 -23.56 8.48 -15.92
N VAL A 237 -23.75 8.54 -14.61
CA VAL A 237 -24.61 9.59 -14.08
C VAL A 237 -23.75 10.84 -14.21
N ALA A 238 -24.09 11.67 -15.18
CA ALA A 238 -23.42 12.93 -15.42
C ALA A 238 -23.37 13.71 -14.09
N ILE A 239 -22.20 13.76 -13.46
CA ILE A 239 -21.96 14.68 -12.37
C ILE A 239 -21.87 16.04 -13.05
N SER A 240 -23.00 16.73 -13.13
CA SER A 240 -23.00 18.16 -13.37
C SER A 240 -22.08 18.75 -12.30
N LYS A 241 -21.11 19.56 -12.71
CA LYS A 241 -20.43 20.46 -11.79
C LYS A 241 -21.51 21.39 -11.25
N GLY A 242 -22.15 21.00 -10.15
CA GLY A 242 -23.07 21.86 -9.42
C GLY A 242 -22.33 23.13 -9.02
N PRO A 243 -23.00 24.29 -8.96
CA PRO A 243 -22.36 25.51 -8.51
C PRO A 243 -21.88 25.27 -7.08
N GLY A 244 -20.57 25.41 -6.85
CA GLY A 244 -20.00 25.32 -5.51
C GLY A 244 -20.72 26.25 -4.54
N PRO A 245 -20.79 25.93 -3.24
CA PRO A 245 -21.42 26.78 -2.26
C PRO A 245 -20.76 28.16 -2.29
N ARG A 246 -21.56 29.20 -2.54
CA ARG A 246 -21.15 30.59 -2.26
C ARG A 246 -21.15 30.74 -0.75
N LEU A 247 -19.96 30.88 -0.17
CA LEU A 247 -19.79 31.56 1.11
C LEU A 247 -19.56 33.04 0.83
#